data_AF-C4K598-F1
#
_entry.id   AF-C4K598-F1
#
_cell.length_a   1.000
_cell.length_b   1.000
_cell.length_c   1.000
_cell.angle_alpha   90.00
_cell.angle_beta   90.00
_cell.angle_gamma   90.00
#
_symmetry.space_group_name_H-M   'P 1'
#
loop_
_entity.id
_entity.type
_entity.pdbx_description
1 polymer ?
#
loop_
_entity_poly.entity_id
_entity_poly.type
_entity_poly.pdbx_seq_one_letter_code
_entity_poly.pdbx_strand_id
1 'polypeptide(L)'
;MICDLWVRNDAADALAICEAVRRPHMRFVPVKDEEQQSMQCLHRTRQGFIEGRTASYNRLRGLVSEFGFIAPQRTESLRRLVAEHRENLTGWVRQCIDTLLEHIDAIELKIAEYDRILATIAKQDSRSQNLMKLKGVGPTTASALVANWHCS
;
A
#
# COMPACT_ATOMS: atom_id res chain seq x y z
N MET A 1 -7.89 -8.96 33.69
CA MET A 1 -9.18 -8.29 33.41
C MET A 1 -8.87 -7.06 32.58
N ILE A 2 -8.91 -7.23 31.27
CA ILE A 2 -8.61 -6.20 30.26
C ILE A 2 -9.96 -5.73 29.74
N CYS A 3 -10.42 -4.53 30.12
CA CYS A 3 -11.61 -3.90 29.53
C CYS A 3 -11.50 -2.37 29.36
N ASP A 4 -10.36 -1.74 29.67
CA ASP A 4 -10.31 -0.26 29.81
C ASP A 4 -9.64 0.50 28.65
N LEU A 5 -9.33 -0.17 27.53
CA LEU A 5 -8.65 0.48 26.40
C LEU A 5 -9.55 0.85 25.20
N TRP A 6 -10.86 0.60 25.25
CA TRP A 6 -11.76 0.83 24.09
C TRP A 6 -12.82 1.93 24.30
N VAL A 7 -12.88 2.58 25.47
CA VAL A 7 -13.94 3.58 25.80
C VAL A 7 -13.38 5.01 25.96
N ARG A 8 -12.25 5.33 25.31
CA ARG A 8 -11.59 6.64 25.50
C ARG A 8 -11.21 7.34 24.19
N ASN A 9 -12.16 7.42 23.26
CA ASN A 9 -12.07 8.43 22.20
C ASN A 9 -13.40 9.16 22.01
N ASP A 10 -14.54 8.45 21.96
CA ASP A 10 -15.82 9.04 21.54
C ASP A 10 -16.28 10.25 22.36
N ALA A 11 -16.12 10.25 23.69
CA ALA A 11 -16.52 11.40 24.51
C ALA A 11 -15.58 12.60 24.35
N ALA A 12 -14.28 12.36 24.18
CA ALA A 12 -13.29 13.39 23.93
C ALA A 12 -13.42 13.94 22.51
N ASP A 13 -13.68 13.07 21.53
CA ASP A 13 -13.99 13.41 20.14
C ASP A 13 -15.29 14.22 20.05
N ALA A 14 -16.34 13.83 20.79
CA ALA A 14 -17.61 14.56 20.83
C ALA A 14 -17.45 15.96 21.43
N LEU A 15 -16.64 16.11 22.49
CA LEU A 15 -16.32 17.42 23.06
C LEU A 15 -15.49 18.25 22.09
N ALA A 16 -14.49 17.64 21.44
CA ALA A 16 -13.68 18.31 20.42
C ALA A 16 -14.53 18.78 19.23
N ILE A 17 -15.48 17.96 18.75
CA ILE A 17 -16.44 18.31 17.70
C ILE A 17 -17.39 19.42 18.16
N CYS A 18 -17.91 19.35 19.39
CA CYS A 18 -18.80 20.39 19.94
C CYS A 18 -18.09 21.74 20.08
N GLU A 19 -16.83 21.74 20.55
CA GLU A 19 -16.00 22.94 20.70
C GLU A 19 -15.61 23.51 19.32
N ALA A 20 -15.27 22.63 18.39
CA ALA A 20 -15.02 22.91 16.99
C ALA A 20 -16.20 23.66 16.33
N VAL A 21 -17.42 23.10 16.41
CA VAL A 21 -18.65 23.68 15.80
C VAL A 21 -18.95 25.10 16.31
N ARG A 22 -18.48 25.46 17.51
CA ARG A 22 -18.74 26.76 18.14
C ARG A 22 -17.74 27.86 17.76
N ARG A 23 -16.69 27.55 16.98
CA ARG A 23 -15.67 28.53 16.58
C ARG A 23 -16.06 29.25 15.28
N PRO A 24 -16.12 30.61 15.25
CA PRO A 24 -16.60 31.39 14.08
C PRO A 24 -15.81 31.21 12.78
N HIS A 25 -14.57 30.70 12.85
CA HIS A 25 -13.66 30.55 11.71
C HIS A 25 -13.22 29.10 11.47
N MET A 26 -14.00 28.14 11.94
CA MET A 26 -13.63 26.76 11.72
C MET A 26 -13.99 26.32 10.29
N ARG A 27 -12.96 25.99 9.52
CA ARG A 27 -13.11 25.41 8.18
C ARG A 27 -13.49 23.94 8.35
N PHE A 28 -14.78 23.63 8.21
CA PHE A 28 -15.23 22.24 8.20
C PHE A 28 -14.57 21.48 7.06
N VAL A 29 -14.07 20.27 7.35
CA VAL A 29 -13.60 19.36 6.31
C VAL A 29 -14.83 18.81 5.62
N PRO A 30 -15.02 19.07 4.33
CA PRO A 30 -16.12 18.51 3.56
C PRO A 30 -16.10 16.99 3.65
N VAL A 31 -17.27 16.38 3.85
CA VAL A 31 -17.44 14.92 3.81
C VAL A 31 -16.93 14.44 2.45
N LYS A 32 -16.04 13.45 2.44
CA LYS A 32 -15.54 12.88 1.19
C LYS A 32 -16.69 12.26 0.42
N ASP A 33 -16.73 12.54 -0.87
CA ASP A 33 -17.62 11.87 -1.81
C ASP A 33 -17.34 10.35 -1.82
N GLU A 34 -18.37 9.53 -2.01
CA GLU A 34 -18.27 8.06 -1.92
C GLU A 34 -17.26 7.50 -2.92
N GLU A 35 -17.15 8.14 -4.10
CA GLU A 35 -16.15 7.81 -5.11
C GLU A 35 -14.71 8.13 -4.64
N GLN A 36 -14.51 9.25 -3.93
CA GLN A 36 -13.20 9.60 -3.37
C GLN A 36 -12.81 8.65 -2.23
N GLN A 37 -13.76 8.27 -1.38
CA GLN A 37 -13.53 7.30 -0.32
C GLN A 37 -13.19 5.92 -0.90
N SER A 38 -13.91 5.48 -1.93
CA SER A 38 -13.61 4.24 -2.66
C SER A 38 -12.23 4.27 -3.30
N MET A 39 -11.85 5.38 -3.95
CA MET A 39 -10.53 5.58 -4.52
C MET A 39 -9.43 5.53 -3.46
N GLN A 40 -9.68 6.10 -2.27
CA GLN A 40 -8.75 6.04 -1.15
C GLN A 40 -8.57 4.60 -0.63
N CYS A 41 -9.64 3.82 -0.54
CA CYS A 41 -9.56 2.40 -0.18
C CYS A 41 -8.67 1.62 -1.15
N LEU A 42 -8.85 1.81 -2.47
CA LEU A 42 -8.02 1.16 -3.48
C LEU A 42 -6.53 1.49 -3.33
N HIS A 43 -6.20 2.76 -3.11
CA HIS A 43 -4.81 3.18 -2.86
C HIS A 43 -4.23 2.56 -1.60
N ARG A 44 -4.99 2.53 -0.50
CA ARG A 44 -4.55 1.90 0.76
C ARG A 44 -4.32 0.40 0.59
N THR A 45 -5.23 -0.31 -0.08
CA THR A 45 -5.06 -1.74 -0.34
C THR A 45 -3.84 -2.01 -1.21
N ARG A 46 -3.64 -1.24 -2.28
CA ARG A 46 -2.43 -1.32 -3.11
C ARG A 46 -1.16 -1.08 -2.31
N GLN A 47 -1.17 -0.08 -1.44
CA GLN A 47 -0.03 0.25 -0.58
C GLN A 47 0.30 -0.92 0.38
N GLY A 48 -0.73 -1.55 0.97
CA GLY A 48 -0.54 -2.76 1.79
C GLY A 48 0.11 -3.91 1.02
N PHE A 49 -0.23 -4.13 -0.25
CA PHE A 49 0.46 -5.12 -1.08
C PHE A 49 1.93 -4.75 -1.35
N ILE A 50 2.26 -3.48 -1.56
CA ILE A 50 3.66 -3.04 -1.75
C ILE A 50 4.49 -3.27 -0.49
N GLU A 51 3.93 -2.97 0.67
CA GLU A 51 4.55 -3.24 1.98
C GLU A 51 4.75 -4.74 2.18
N GLY A 52 3.73 -5.55 1.90
CA GLY A 52 3.80 -7.01 1.94
C GLY A 52 4.88 -7.58 1.03
N ARG A 53 4.96 -7.11 -0.23
CA ARG A 53 6.03 -7.50 -1.17
C ARG A 53 7.41 -7.20 -0.61
N THR A 54 7.58 -6.01 -0.05
CA THR A 54 8.86 -5.56 0.53
C THR A 54 9.25 -6.43 1.72
N ALA A 55 8.31 -6.72 2.62
CA ALA A 55 8.51 -7.62 3.75
C ALA A 55 8.90 -9.04 3.29
N SER A 56 8.24 -9.59 2.28
CA SER A 56 8.54 -10.91 1.72
C SER A 56 9.94 -10.98 1.11
N TYR A 57 10.37 -9.95 0.36
CA TYR A 57 11.77 -9.89 -0.12
C TYR A 57 12.77 -9.76 1.02
N ASN A 58 12.47 -9.00 2.08
CA ASN A 58 13.34 -8.90 3.25
C ASN A 58 13.48 -10.24 3.97
N ARG A 59 12.38 -10.99 4.10
CA ARG A 59 12.41 -12.36 4.64
C ARG A 59 13.23 -13.30 3.77
N LEU A 60 13.10 -13.21 2.44
CA LEU A 60 13.93 -13.97 1.50
C LEU A 60 15.42 -13.66 1.70
N ARG A 61 15.79 -12.38 1.83
CA ARG A 61 17.18 -11.96 2.11
C ARG A 61 17.71 -12.55 3.41
N GLY A 62 16.89 -12.53 4.47
CA GLY A 62 17.25 -13.14 5.76
C GLY A 62 17.56 -14.62 5.61
N LEU A 63 16.64 -15.38 5.00
CA LEU A 63 16.80 -16.81 4.78
C LEU A 63 18.06 -17.14 3.99
N VAL A 64 18.31 -16.50 2.84
CA VAL A 64 19.52 -16.82 2.06
C VAL A 64 20.81 -16.44 2.81
N SER A 65 20.77 -15.40 3.63
CA SER A 65 21.93 -14.99 4.43
C SER A 65 22.28 -16.01 5.52
N GLU A 66 21.29 -16.69 6.09
CA GLU A 66 21.50 -17.78 7.07
C GLU A 66 22.28 -18.97 6.47
N PHE A 67 22.21 -19.15 5.15
CA PHE A 67 22.96 -20.19 4.41
C PHE A 67 24.28 -19.69 3.80
N GLY A 68 24.77 -18.52 4.24
CA GLY A 68 26.08 -18.00 3.86
C GLY A 68 26.11 -17.21 2.55
N PHE A 69 24.96 -16.91 1.94
CA PHE A 69 24.90 -16.10 0.74
C PHE A 69 24.88 -14.60 1.07
N ILE A 70 25.64 -13.79 0.33
CA ILE A 70 25.55 -12.32 0.42
C ILE A 70 24.32 -11.87 -0.37
N ALA A 71 23.23 -11.57 0.34
CA ALA A 71 21.95 -11.21 -0.27
C ALA A 71 22.00 -9.84 -1.00
N PRO A 72 21.75 -9.78 -2.32
CA PRO A 72 21.72 -8.53 -3.05
C PRO A 72 20.57 -7.61 -2.62
N GLN A 73 20.82 -6.30 -2.66
CA GLN A 73 19.78 -5.31 -2.36
C GLN A 73 18.72 -5.23 -3.47
N ARG A 74 19.13 -5.33 -4.75
CA ARG A 74 18.19 -5.35 -5.88
C ARG A 74 17.42 -6.67 -5.90
N THR A 75 16.09 -6.60 -5.96
CA THR A 75 15.19 -7.76 -5.96
C THR A 75 15.46 -8.71 -7.12
N GLU A 76 15.71 -8.16 -8.31
CA GLU A 76 16.07 -8.95 -9.50
C GLU A 76 17.38 -9.73 -9.32
N SER A 77 18.40 -9.08 -8.73
CA SER A 77 19.67 -9.74 -8.43
C SER A 77 19.51 -10.82 -7.36
N LEU A 78 18.63 -10.60 -6.37
CA LEU A 78 18.31 -11.59 -5.34
C LEU A 78 17.60 -12.81 -5.94
N ARG A 79 16.59 -12.61 -6.80
CA ARG A 79 15.91 -13.70 -7.52
C ARG A 79 16.89 -14.52 -8.34
N ARG A 80 17.81 -13.85 -9.05
CA ARG A 80 18.86 -14.52 -9.82
C ARG A 80 19.77 -15.36 -8.94
N LEU A 81 20.27 -14.81 -7.83
CA LEU A 81 21.12 -15.55 -6.88
C LEU A 81 20.42 -16.81 -6.37
N VAL A 82 19.14 -16.71 -6.01
CA VAL A 82 18.34 -17.84 -5.54
C VAL A 82 18.19 -18.90 -6.62
N ALA A 83 17.90 -18.50 -7.86
CA ALA A 83 17.78 -19.43 -8.98
C ALA A 83 19.11 -20.15 -9.29
N GLU A 84 20.23 -19.44 -9.27
CA GLU A 84 21.57 -19.99 -9.54
C GLU A 84 22.01 -21.02 -8.48
N HIS A 85 21.66 -20.79 -7.22
CA HIS A 85 22.08 -21.64 -6.09
C HIS A 85 20.98 -22.59 -5.61
N ARG A 86 19.86 -22.68 -6.35
CA ARG A 86 18.69 -23.47 -5.95
C ARG A 86 19.04 -24.92 -5.65
N GLU A 87 19.93 -25.51 -6.45
CA GLU A 87 20.35 -26.91 -6.29
C GLU A 87 21.25 -27.15 -5.07
N ASN A 88 21.91 -26.10 -4.57
CA ASN A 88 22.79 -26.17 -3.40
C ASN A 88 22.02 -26.05 -2.07
N LEU A 89 20.73 -25.71 -2.12
CA LEU A 89 19.87 -25.58 -0.94
C LEU A 89 19.29 -26.93 -0.53
N THR A 90 19.28 -27.20 0.77
CA THR A 90 18.67 -28.40 1.36
C THR A 90 17.15 -28.42 1.15
N GLY A 91 16.53 -29.60 1.15
CA GLY A 91 15.14 -29.80 0.71
C GLY A 91 14.11 -28.87 1.36
N TRP A 92 14.11 -28.76 2.70
CA TRP A 92 13.16 -27.90 3.42
C TRP A 92 13.39 -26.41 3.17
N VAL A 93 14.66 -25.99 3.06
CA VAL A 93 15.02 -24.59 2.81
C VAL A 93 14.60 -24.17 1.42
N ARG A 94 14.84 -25.05 0.44
CA ARG A 94 14.38 -24.87 -0.94
C ARG A 94 12.87 -24.71 -0.99
N GLN A 95 12.12 -25.58 -0.30
CA GLN A 95 10.66 -25.50 -0.25
C GLN A 95 10.17 -24.18 0.37
N CYS A 96 10.79 -23.73 1.47
CA CYS A 96 10.47 -22.44 2.09
C CYS A 96 10.70 -21.26 1.14
N ILE A 97 11.83 -21.27 0.42
CA ILE A 97 12.19 -20.23 -0.54
C ILE A 97 11.23 -20.23 -1.73
N ASP A 98 10.93 -21.40 -2.31
CA ASP A 98 9.98 -21.53 -3.42
C ASP A 98 8.59 -21.00 -3.01
N THR A 99 8.10 -21.37 -1.82
CA THR A 99 6.83 -20.86 -1.27
C THR A 99 6.85 -19.32 -1.12
N LEU A 100 7.98 -18.76 -0.69
CA LEU A 100 8.13 -17.31 -0.57
C LEU A 100 8.12 -16.60 -1.93
N LEU A 101 8.77 -17.19 -2.93
CA LEU A 101 8.79 -16.65 -4.30
C LEU A 101 7.40 -16.69 -4.93
N GLU A 102 6.67 -17.79 -4.78
CA GLU A 102 5.28 -17.90 -5.23
C GLU A 102 4.38 -16.84 -4.57
N HIS A 103 4.57 -16.61 -3.27
CA HIS A 103 3.83 -15.57 -2.55
C HIS A 103 4.17 -14.17 -3.06
N ILE A 104 5.45 -13.88 -3.34
CA ILE A 104 5.88 -12.61 -3.93
C ILE A 104 5.24 -12.42 -5.30
N ASP A 105 5.24 -13.44 -6.16
CA ASP A 105 4.64 -13.39 -7.49
C ASP A 105 3.13 -13.09 -7.40
N ALA A 106 2.42 -13.74 -6.48
CA ALA A 106 1.01 -13.49 -6.24
C ALA A 106 0.73 -12.04 -5.79
N ILE A 107 1.59 -11.47 -4.92
CA ILE A 107 1.48 -10.07 -4.51
C ILE A 107 1.76 -9.13 -5.68
N GLU A 108 2.79 -9.40 -6.49
CA GLU A 108 3.13 -8.57 -7.66
C GLU A 108 1.97 -8.54 -8.67
N LEU A 109 1.29 -9.67 -8.88
CA LEU A 109 0.07 -9.72 -9.70
C LEU A 109 -1.05 -8.84 -9.12
N LYS A 110 -1.25 -8.86 -7.80
CA LYS A 110 -2.26 -8.01 -7.14
C LYS A 110 -1.92 -6.53 -7.24
N ILE A 111 -0.66 -6.14 -7.10
CA ILE A 111 -0.23 -4.75 -7.31
C ILE A 111 -0.56 -4.31 -8.74
N ALA A 112 -0.23 -5.13 -9.74
CA ALA A 112 -0.51 -4.84 -11.15
C ALA A 112 -2.02 -4.77 -11.45
N GLU A 113 -2.83 -5.60 -10.81
CA GLU A 113 -4.29 -5.54 -10.89
C GLU A 113 -4.82 -4.20 -10.37
N TYR A 114 -4.39 -3.78 -9.18
CA TYR A 114 -4.81 -2.50 -8.60
C TYR A 114 -4.28 -1.29 -9.38
N ASP A 115 -3.08 -1.38 -9.96
CA ASP A 115 -2.57 -0.36 -10.89
C ASP A 115 -3.49 -0.17 -12.09
N ARG A 116 -3.99 -1.26 -12.69
CA ARG A 116 -4.95 -1.19 -13.80
C ARG A 116 -6.29 -0.60 -13.36
N ILE A 117 -6.80 -1.01 -12.19
CA ILE A 117 -8.07 -0.48 -11.65
C ILE A 117 -7.95 1.03 -11.43
N LEU A 118 -6.89 1.49 -10.74
CA LEU A 118 -6.64 2.90 -10.47
C LEU A 118 -6.46 3.71 -11.77
N ALA A 119 -5.78 3.15 -12.77
CA ALA A 119 -5.65 3.79 -14.06
C ALA A 119 -6.99 3.96 -14.80
N THR A 120 -7.89 2.97 -14.71
CA THR A 120 -9.24 3.07 -15.28
C THR A 120 -10.06 4.14 -14.57
N ILE A 121 -10.07 4.15 -13.24
CA ILE A 121 -10.80 5.15 -12.45
C ILE A 121 -10.27 6.56 -12.72
N ALA A 122 -8.95 6.74 -12.75
CA ALA A 122 -8.32 8.03 -13.06
C ALA A 122 -8.70 8.57 -14.46
N LYS A 123 -8.97 7.67 -15.42
CA LYS A 123 -9.44 8.04 -16.76
C LYS A 123 -10.92 8.38 -16.81
N GLN A 124 -11.71 7.99 -15.81
CA GLN A 124 -13.15 8.28 -15.74
C GLN A 124 -13.44 9.53 -14.88
N ASP A 125 -12.58 9.85 -13.91
CA ASP A 125 -12.71 11.02 -13.05
C ASP A 125 -12.14 12.29 -13.71
N SER A 126 -12.99 13.31 -13.88
CA SER A 126 -12.65 14.57 -14.56
C SER A 126 -11.55 15.37 -13.85
N ARG A 127 -11.49 15.29 -12.51
CA ARG A 127 -10.43 15.92 -11.70
C ARG A 127 -9.07 15.28 -11.97
N SER A 128 -9.03 13.95 -11.99
CA SER A 128 -7.85 13.15 -12.32
C SER A 128 -7.38 13.41 -13.75
N GLN A 129 -8.30 13.45 -14.72
CA GLN A 129 -7.99 13.82 -16.11
C GLN A 129 -7.35 15.21 -16.20
N ASN A 130 -7.85 16.19 -15.45
CA ASN A 130 -7.26 17.52 -15.44
C ASN A 130 -5.86 17.54 -14.82
N LEU A 131 -5.63 16.80 -13.73
CA LEU A 131 -4.31 16.66 -13.12
C LEU A 131 -3.30 15.97 -14.04
N MET A 132 -3.72 14.96 -14.80
CA MET A 132 -2.85 14.25 -15.75
C MET A 132 -2.38 15.11 -16.94
N LYS A 133 -2.97 16.29 -17.18
CA LYS A 133 -2.46 17.24 -18.18
C LYS A 133 -1.12 17.88 -17.75
N LEU A 134 -0.79 17.84 -16.45
CA LEU A 134 0.46 18.34 -15.93
C LEU A 134 1.61 17.37 -16.22
N LYS A 135 2.74 17.90 -16.69
CA LYS A 135 3.93 17.10 -17.01
C LYS A 135 4.40 16.34 -15.76
N GLY A 136 4.50 15.01 -15.87
CA GLY A 136 4.97 14.13 -14.79
C GLY A 136 3.88 13.59 -13.86
N VAL A 137 2.61 13.96 -14.07
CA VAL A 137 1.49 13.42 -13.28
C VAL A 137 0.82 12.27 -14.03
N GLY A 138 1.05 11.04 -13.56
CA GLY A 138 0.42 9.84 -14.11
C GLY A 138 -0.91 9.48 -13.42
N PRO A 139 -1.63 8.46 -13.92
CA PRO A 139 -2.95 8.06 -13.40
C PRO A 139 -2.97 7.72 -11.91
N THR A 140 -1.97 6.98 -11.42
CA THR A 140 -1.84 6.61 -10.00
C THR A 140 -1.64 7.84 -9.12
N THR A 141 -0.79 8.79 -9.55
CA THR A 141 -0.54 10.04 -8.81
C THR A 141 -1.75 10.97 -8.85
N ALA A 142 -2.38 11.13 -10.01
CA ALA A 142 -3.57 11.96 -10.17
C ALA A 142 -4.73 11.47 -9.29
N SER A 143 -5.05 10.18 -9.36
CA SER A 143 -6.09 9.57 -8.52
C SER A 143 -5.74 9.62 -7.03
N ALA A 144 -4.46 9.44 -6.65
CA ALA A 144 -4.07 9.57 -5.24
C ALA A 144 -4.30 10.99 -4.70
N LEU A 145 -3.99 12.02 -5.51
CA LEU A 145 -4.24 13.41 -5.15
C LEU A 145 -5.74 13.68 -5.00
N VAL A 146 -6.57 13.20 -5.93
CA VAL A 146 -8.04 13.34 -5.86
C VAL A 146 -8.62 12.60 -4.65
N ALA A 147 -8.14 11.38 -4.36
CA ALA A 147 -8.58 10.60 -3.21
C ALA A 147 -8.23 11.25 -1.86
N ASN A 148 -7.13 12.03 -1.83
CA ASN A 148 -6.69 12.72 -0.62
C ASN A 148 -7.22 14.16 -0.51
N TRP A 149 -7.67 14.77 -1.61
CA TRP A 149 -8.19 16.13 -1.58
C TRP A 149 -9.53 16.23 -0.86
N HIS A 150 -9.58 17.06 0.17
CA HIS A 150 -10.83 17.47 0.81
C HIS A 150 -11.49 18.56 -0.04
N CYS A 151 -12.72 18.29 -0.49
CA CYS A 151 -13.46 19.08 -1.48
C CYS A 151 -13.96 20.42 -0.92
N SER A 152 -13.11 21.46 -0.89
CA SER A 152 -13.39 22.79 -0.26
C SER A 152 -14.79 23.34 -0.49
#